data_AF-V6TFT0-F1
#
_entry.id   AF-V6TFT0-F1
#
_cell.length_a   1.000
_cell.length_b   1.000
_cell.length_c   1.000
_cell.angle_alpha   90.00
_cell.angle_beta   90.00
_cell.angle_gamma   90.00
#
_symmetry.space_group_name_H-M   'P 1'
#
loop_
_entity.id
_entity.type
_entity.pdbx_description
1 polymer ?
#
loop_
_entity_poly.entity_id
_entity_poly.type
_entity_poly.pdbx_seq_one_letter_code
_entity_poly.pdbx_strand_id
1 'polypeptide(L)'
;MAGMLQPDPVARTALSMLAAHPCIRQKLRSELVHNTLRRSPLQHAIFSCDEAMVLQRMRTDAGGRDAQGCTALFLAAQRGMHQLLNLLVGAEADIADSRGRTALMAAAANNRVGCIDRLLSFQHGRQDFDGDTALIYAARFWATDALSLLRTEARLQNKRGETALMVAAASNYMEGVEALLLYEARAQTVGGWTALMCAAVVGATAAVCQLVTVEAGLRNNRGRTALIEAVFCGQMASVHVLAPLEHGAVDAAGRCALMYAASRGHTPAIRILCPLEGDVLDPSGCDYRSYGETDCLL
;
A
#
# COMPACT_ATOMS: atom_id res chain seq x y z
N MET A 1 31.28 26.45 -20.11
CA MET A 1 30.38 27.60 -19.87
C MET A 1 29.00 27.01 -19.61
N ALA A 2 28.30 27.18 -18.49
CA ALA A 2 28.38 28.08 -17.34
C ALA A 2 28.71 27.27 -16.06
N GLY A 3 29.49 27.75 -15.10
CA GLY A 3 29.34 29.05 -14.47
C GLY A 3 28.32 29.01 -13.32
N MET A 4 28.18 27.88 -12.60
CA MET A 4 27.53 27.89 -11.29
C MET A 4 28.46 28.63 -10.33
N LEU A 5 28.12 29.87 -9.98
CA LEU A 5 28.74 30.56 -8.86
C LEU A 5 28.63 29.66 -7.62
N GLN A 6 29.77 29.08 -7.23
CA GLN A 6 29.93 28.54 -5.89
C GLN A 6 29.68 29.69 -4.91
N PRO A 7 28.79 29.55 -3.92
CA PRO A 7 28.57 30.61 -2.94
C PRO A 7 29.90 30.93 -2.23
N ASP A 8 30.15 32.23 -2.04
CA ASP A 8 31.31 32.81 -1.38
C ASP A 8 31.71 32.01 -0.11
N PRO A 9 32.98 31.59 0.04
CA PRO A 9 33.48 30.92 1.25
C PRO A 9 33.13 31.68 2.54
N VAL A 10 33.06 33.01 2.49
CA VAL A 10 32.66 33.87 3.60
C VAL A 10 31.17 33.71 3.91
N ALA A 11 30.31 33.59 2.91
CA ALA A 11 28.87 33.35 3.09
C ALA A 11 28.59 31.95 3.68
N ARG A 12 29.38 30.94 3.30
CA ARG A 12 29.28 29.58 3.83
C ARG A 12 29.71 29.50 5.30
N THR A 13 30.71 30.28 5.67
CA THR A 13 31.22 30.42 7.04
C THR A 13 30.27 31.26 7.91
N ALA A 14 29.67 32.32 7.35
CA ALA A 14 28.64 33.10 8.03
C ALA A 14 27.37 32.29 8.31
N LEU A 15 26.93 31.45 7.37
CA LEU A 15 25.78 30.54 7.55
C LEU A 15 26.05 29.44 8.59
N SER A 16 27.26 28.90 8.67
CA SER A 16 27.61 27.90 9.70
C SER A 16 27.69 28.53 11.09
N MET A 17 28.17 29.78 11.20
CA MET A 17 28.20 30.54 12.46
C MET A 17 26.80 30.98 12.91
N LEU A 18 25.93 31.42 11.99
CA LEU A 18 24.54 31.76 12.29
C LEU A 18 23.72 30.52 12.72
N ALA A 19 24.01 29.35 12.14
CA ALA A 19 23.36 28.09 12.49
C ALA A 19 23.82 27.45 13.83
N ALA A 20 24.75 28.08 14.57
CA ALA A 20 25.20 27.59 15.87
C ALA A 20 24.20 27.90 17.00
N HIS A 21 23.37 28.94 16.84
CA HIS A 21 22.35 29.28 17.82
C HIS A 21 21.07 28.47 17.57
N PRO A 22 20.50 27.74 18.56
CA PRO A 22 19.35 26.86 18.34
C PRO A 22 18.16 27.54 17.66
N CYS A 23 17.83 28.77 18.07
CA CYS A 23 16.73 29.56 17.50
C CYS A 23 17.00 30.01 16.06
N ILE A 24 18.24 30.41 15.73
CA ILE A 24 18.62 30.83 14.37
C ILE A 24 18.72 29.61 13.46
N ARG A 25 19.22 28.48 13.96
CA ARG A 25 19.22 27.19 13.25
C ARG A 25 17.81 26.71 12.95
N GLN A 26 16.88 26.85 13.90
CA GLN A 26 15.48 26.51 13.71
C GLN A 26 14.82 27.42 12.67
N LYS A 27 15.12 28.72 12.71
CA LYS A 27 14.60 29.73 11.76
C LYS A 27 15.21 29.61 10.36
N LEU A 28 16.50 29.35 10.24
CA LEU A 28 17.18 29.05 8.96
C LEU A 28 16.72 27.72 8.38
N ARG A 29 16.50 26.70 9.22
CA ARG A 29 15.97 25.40 8.77
C ARG A 29 14.52 25.54 8.33
N SER A 30 13.73 26.34 9.03
CA SER A 30 12.37 26.64 8.62
C SER A 30 12.41 27.39 7.29
N GLU A 31 13.14 28.51 7.16
CA GLU A 31 13.29 29.30 5.93
C GLU A 31 13.85 28.50 4.73
N LEU A 32 14.86 27.63 4.92
CA LEU A 32 15.36 26.76 3.84
C LEU A 32 14.30 25.75 3.39
N VAL A 33 13.56 25.15 4.32
CA VAL A 33 12.44 24.25 4.01
C VAL A 33 11.28 25.03 3.37
N HIS A 34 11.08 26.30 3.74
CA HIS A 34 10.04 27.19 3.20
C HIS A 34 10.32 27.56 1.74
N ASN A 35 11.54 27.96 1.41
CA ASN A 35 11.93 28.33 0.04
C ASN A 35 12.02 27.13 -0.90
N THR A 36 12.35 25.95 -0.39
CA THR A 36 12.42 24.72 -1.20
C THR A 36 11.05 24.12 -1.49
N LEU A 37 10.06 24.30 -0.59
CA LEU A 37 8.73 23.72 -0.74
C LEU A 37 7.67 24.68 -1.30
N ARG A 38 7.99 25.96 -1.53
CA ARG A 38 7.06 26.98 -2.10
C ARG A 38 5.71 27.06 -1.37
N ARG A 39 5.74 27.07 -0.03
CA ARG A 39 4.51 27.08 0.77
C ARG A 39 3.91 28.48 0.90
N SER A 40 2.57 28.57 0.93
CA SER A 40 1.86 29.82 1.21
C SER A 40 1.88 30.16 2.71
N PRO A 41 1.66 31.43 3.10
CA PRO A 41 1.47 31.82 4.50
C PRO A 41 0.39 30.99 5.22
N LEU A 42 -0.74 30.69 4.56
CA LEU A 42 -1.75 29.78 5.09
C LEU A 42 -1.19 28.37 5.38
N GLN A 43 -0.41 27.80 4.46
CA GLN A 43 0.22 26.50 4.68
C GLN A 43 1.27 26.54 5.79
N HIS A 44 1.98 27.67 5.96
CA HIS A 44 2.88 27.86 7.10
C HIS A 44 2.14 27.89 8.44
N ALA A 45 0.96 28.51 8.49
CA ALA A 45 0.12 28.55 9.68
C ALA A 45 -0.25 27.14 10.19
N ILE A 46 -0.37 26.16 9.29
CA ILE A 46 -0.56 24.74 9.65
C ILE A 46 0.66 24.16 10.38
N PHE A 47 1.88 24.57 10.04
CA PHE A 47 3.08 24.09 10.75
C PHE A 47 3.28 24.74 12.10
N SER A 48 2.85 26.00 12.26
CA SER A 48 2.91 26.73 13.52
C SER A 48 1.68 26.51 14.41
N CYS A 49 0.67 25.76 13.96
CA CYS A 49 -0.61 25.58 14.64
C CYS A 49 -1.31 26.92 14.97
N ASP A 50 -1.15 27.92 14.10
CA ASP A 50 -1.69 29.27 14.31
C ASP A 50 -3.07 29.41 13.66
N GLU A 51 -4.11 29.06 14.41
CA GLU A 51 -5.50 29.12 13.96
C GLU A 51 -5.93 30.55 13.54
N ALA A 52 -5.44 31.58 14.24
CA ALA A 52 -5.75 32.96 13.90
C ALA A 52 -5.17 33.33 12.54
N MET A 53 -3.93 32.92 12.27
CA MET A 53 -3.31 33.10 10.95
C MET A 53 -4.03 32.28 9.87
N VAL A 54 -4.51 31.07 10.19
CA VAL A 54 -5.34 30.28 9.27
C VAL A 54 -6.58 31.08 8.88
N LEU A 55 -7.35 31.58 9.84
CA LEU A 55 -8.55 32.39 9.59
C LEU A 55 -8.25 33.65 8.78
N GLN A 56 -7.15 34.34 9.10
CA GLN A 56 -6.75 35.57 8.42
C GLN A 56 -6.36 35.33 6.96
N ARG A 57 -5.64 34.24 6.68
CA ARG A 57 -5.09 33.93 5.35
C ARG A 57 -6.01 33.07 4.50
N MET A 58 -7.04 32.46 5.07
CA MET A 58 -7.95 31.56 4.37
C MET A 58 -8.56 32.21 3.12
N ARG A 59 -8.97 33.48 3.19
CA ARG A 59 -9.60 34.18 2.06
C ARG A 59 -8.65 34.47 0.89
N THR A 60 -7.35 34.61 1.16
CA THR A 60 -6.37 35.05 0.15
C THR A 60 -5.53 33.89 -0.40
N ASP A 61 -5.27 32.88 0.43
CA ASP A 61 -4.26 31.86 0.15
C ASP A 61 -4.87 30.45 -0.03
N ALA A 62 -6.18 30.28 0.21
CA ALA A 62 -6.84 28.99 0.05
C ALA A 62 -6.72 28.47 -1.39
N GLY A 63 -6.54 27.16 -1.51
CA GLY A 63 -6.26 26.50 -2.77
C GLY A 63 -4.82 26.68 -3.27
N GLY A 64 -3.99 27.45 -2.55
CA GLY A 64 -2.55 27.49 -2.77
C GLY A 64 -1.94 26.10 -2.63
N ARG A 65 -1.01 25.77 -3.53
CA ARG A 65 -0.37 24.45 -3.60
C ARG A 65 1.13 24.60 -3.42
N ASP A 66 1.71 23.75 -2.56
CA ASP A 66 3.15 23.68 -2.37
C ASP A 66 3.82 22.94 -3.55
N ALA A 67 5.14 22.76 -3.51
CA ALA A 67 5.90 22.10 -4.58
C ALA A 67 5.48 20.64 -4.83
N GLN A 68 4.80 19.99 -3.88
CA GLN A 68 4.24 18.64 -4.02
C GLN A 68 2.75 18.67 -4.39
N GLY A 69 2.19 19.86 -4.65
CA GLY A 69 0.79 20.06 -4.96
C GLY A 69 -0.12 20.08 -3.72
N CYS A 70 0.44 19.99 -2.50
CA CYS A 70 -0.36 19.89 -1.27
C CYS A 70 -1.01 21.22 -0.94
N THR A 71 -2.25 21.20 -0.47
CA THR A 71 -2.97 22.35 0.08
C THR A 71 -2.83 22.44 1.60
N ALA A 72 -3.37 23.50 2.22
CA ALA A 72 -3.37 23.62 3.68
C ALA A 72 -4.21 22.49 4.33
N LEU A 73 -5.35 22.13 3.74
CA LEU A 73 -6.20 21.01 4.16
C LEU A 73 -5.44 19.68 4.12
N PHE A 74 -4.71 19.41 3.04
CA PHE A 74 -3.91 18.20 2.92
C PHE A 74 -2.86 18.11 4.04
N LEU A 75 -2.13 19.20 4.28
CA LEU A 75 -1.10 19.27 5.32
C LEU A 75 -1.69 19.15 6.73
N ALA A 76 -2.85 19.76 6.98
CA ALA A 76 -3.56 19.67 8.25
C ALA A 76 -4.04 18.23 8.51
N ALA A 77 -4.59 17.58 7.49
CA ALA A 77 -5.06 16.19 7.55
C ALA A 77 -3.90 15.21 7.81
N GLN A 78 -2.77 15.37 7.11
CA GLN A 78 -1.56 14.59 7.34
C GLN A 78 -1.07 14.69 8.80
N ARG A 79 -1.17 15.89 9.40
CA ARG A 79 -0.70 16.19 10.76
C ARG A 79 -1.74 15.92 11.85
N GLY A 80 -2.97 15.52 11.51
CA GLY A 80 -4.02 15.23 12.48
C GLY A 80 -4.71 16.44 13.09
N MET A 81 -4.60 17.61 12.44
CA MET A 81 -5.14 18.89 12.93
C MET A 81 -6.63 19.05 12.63
N HIS A 82 -7.44 18.10 13.10
CA HIS A 82 -8.87 17.99 12.80
C HIS A 82 -9.71 19.23 13.15
N GLN A 83 -9.26 20.06 14.09
CA GLN A 83 -9.91 21.34 14.43
C GLN A 83 -9.87 22.34 13.26
N LEU A 84 -8.76 22.37 12.51
CA LEU A 84 -8.56 23.28 11.38
C LEU A 84 -9.28 22.82 10.10
N LEU A 85 -9.66 21.54 10.01
CA LEU A 85 -10.32 20.99 8.82
C LEU A 85 -11.67 21.67 8.54
N ASN A 86 -12.43 22.02 9.58
CA ASN A 86 -13.73 22.69 9.40
C ASN A 86 -13.59 24.07 8.74
N LEU A 87 -12.45 24.74 8.93
CA LEU A 87 -12.15 26.02 8.29
C LEU A 87 -11.76 25.82 6.82
N LEU A 88 -10.99 24.77 6.54
CA LEU A 88 -10.33 24.57 5.24
C LEU A 88 -11.17 23.75 4.24
N VAL A 89 -12.03 22.84 4.73
CA VAL A 89 -12.70 21.84 3.90
C VAL A 89 -13.59 22.46 2.83
N GLY A 90 -14.31 23.55 3.15
CA GLY A 90 -15.20 24.20 2.20
C GLY A 90 -14.48 24.82 1.00
N ALA A 91 -13.20 25.18 1.14
CA ALA A 91 -12.41 25.79 0.07
C ALA A 91 -11.50 24.80 -0.66
N GLU A 92 -11.06 23.73 0.01
CA GLU A 92 -9.97 22.88 -0.49
C GLU A 92 -10.32 21.39 -0.61
N ALA A 93 -11.55 20.96 -0.27
CA ALA A 93 -11.93 19.54 -0.31
C ALA A 93 -11.75 18.89 -1.69
N ASP A 94 -11.93 19.64 -2.76
CA ASP A 94 -11.82 19.11 -4.12
C ASP A 94 -10.39 19.08 -4.68
N ILE A 95 -9.42 19.64 -3.94
CA ILE A 95 -8.05 19.82 -4.43
C ILE A 95 -7.17 18.68 -3.92
N ALA A 96 -6.64 17.91 -4.86
CA ALA A 96 -5.69 16.84 -4.59
C ALA A 96 -4.23 17.33 -4.77
N ASP A 97 -3.27 16.55 -4.28
CA ASP A 97 -1.85 16.83 -4.47
C ASP A 97 -1.37 16.49 -5.91
N SER A 98 -0.06 16.58 -6.16
CA SER A 98 0.54 16.28 -7.48
C SER A 98 0.42 14.81 -7.92
N ARG A 99 0.00 13.90 -7.03
CA ARG A 99 -0.25 12.48 -7.31
C ARG A 99 -1.74 12.14 -7.32
N GLY A 100 -2.61 13.14 -7.22
CA GLY A 100 -4.06 12.92 -7.11
C GLY A 100 -4.50 12.50 -5.72
N ARG A 101 -3.64 12.58 -4.70
CA ARG A 101 -3.98 12.18 -3.33
C ARG A 101 -4.83 13.25 -2.66
N THR A 102 -5.91 12.82 -2.02
CA THR A 102 -6.79 13.70 -1.24
C THR A 102 -6.29 13.89 0.19
N ALA A 103 -6.87 14.86 0.90
CA ALA A 103 -6.60 15.05 2.33
C ALA A 103 -7.03 13.81 3.16
N LEU A 104 -8.11 13.13 2.76
CA LEU A 104 -8.61 11.91 3.39
C LEU A 104 -7.58 10.77 3.25
N MET A 105 -6.97 10.60 2.08
CA MET A 105 -5.88 9.62 1.88
C MET A 105 -4.66 9.95 2.74
N ALA A 106 -4.31 11.22 2.89
CA ALA A 106 -3.23 11.65 3.77
C ALA A 106 -3.54 11.37 5.25
N ALA A 107 -4.77 11.63 5.69
CA ALA A 107 -5.24 11.31 7.05
C ALA A 107 -5.22 9.80 7.30
N ALA A 108 -5.72 9.00 6.34
CA ALA A 108 -5.74 7.55 6.40
C ALA A 108 -4.33 6.96 6.52
N ALA A 109 -3.39 7.40 5.67
CA ALA A 109 -2.00 6.97 5.70
C ALA A 109 -1.27 7.30 7.01
N ASN A 110 -1.74 8.30 7.76
CA ASN A 110 -1.14 8.76 9.02
C ASN A 110 -1.98 8.41 10.26
N ASN A 111 -2.98 7.53 10.10
CA ASN A 111 -3.89 7.09 11.16
C ASN A 111 -4.56 8.25 11.94
N ARG A 112 -5.02 9.29 11.22
CA ARG A 112 -5.61 10.51 11.81
C ARG A 112 -7.13 10.42 11.87
N VAL A 113 -7.66 9.62 12.78
CA VAL A 113 -9.10 9.32 12.91
C VAL A 113 -10.00 10.57 12.95
N GLY A 114 -9.66 11.57 13.76
CA GLY A 114 -10.47 12.80 13.83
C GLY A 114 -10.48 13.61 12.52
N CYS A 115 -9.46 13.46 11.68
CA CYS A 115 -9.46 14.03 10.33
C CYS A 115 -10.29 13.20 9.35
N ILE A 116 -10.26 11.88 9.47
CA ILE A 116 -11.07 10.96 8.66
C ILE A 116 -12.56 11.27 8.84
N ASP A 117 -13.03 11.37 10.08
CA ASP A 117 -14.43 11.67 10.40
C ASP A 117 -14.93 12.97 9.75
N ARG A 118 -14.06 13.98 9.63
CA ARG A 118 -14.41 15.29 9.05
C ARG A 118 -14.33 15.31 7.52
N LEU A 119 -13.51 14.45 6.93
CA LEU A 119 -13.25 14.45 5.49
C LEU A 119 -14.07 13.40 4.73
N LEU A 120 -14.57 12.37 5.42
CA LEU A 120 -15.25 11.24 4.80
C LEU A 120 -16.42 11.70 3.91
N SER A 121 -17.30 12.57 4.42
CA SER A 121 -18.45 13.07 3.66
C SER A 121 -18.10 13.89 2.40
N PHE A 122 -16.86 14.33 2.27
CA PHE A 122 -16.40 15.16 1.16
C PHE A 122 -15.56 14.40 0.13
N GLN A 123 -14.78 13.42 0.59
CA GLN A 123 -13.74 12.77 -0.21
C GLN A 123 -13.89 11.25 -0.30
N HIS A 124 -14.98 10.69 0.22
CA HIS A 124 -15.29 9.27 0.15
C HIS A 124 -15.21 8.72 -1.28
N GLY A 125 -14.53 7.58 -1.43
CA GLY A 125 -14.43 6.84 -2.68
C GLY A 125 -13.57 7.52 -3.76
N ARG A 126 -12.96 8.67 -3.46
CA ARG A 126 -11.99 9.29 -4.36
C ARG A 126 -10.75 8.41 -4.47
N GLN A 127 -10.12 8.47 -5.65
CA GLN A 127 -8.95 7.68 -6.01
C GLN A 127 -7.84 8.58 -6.49
N ASP A 128 -6.60 8.21 -6.17
CA ASP A 128 -5.42 8.87 -6.69
C ASP A 128 -5.08 8.40 -8.12
N PHE A 129 -3.91 8.79 -8.64
CA PHE A 129 -3.52 8.40 -10.00
C PHE A 129 -3.24 6.89 -10.17
N ASP A 130 -2.98 6.15 -9.10
CA ASP A 130 -2.85 4.68 -9.13
C ASP A 130 -4.19 3.97 -8.88
N GLY A 131 -5.24 4.73 -8.56
CA GLY A 131 -6.56 4.21 -8.19
C GLY A 131 -6.69 3.93 -6.70
N ASP A 132 -5.67 4.19 -5.88
CA ASP A 132 -5.72 3.87 -4.45
C ASP A 132 -6.73 4.79 -3.75
N THR A 133 -7.63 4.20 -2.96
CA THR A 133 -8.59 4.89 -2.09
C THR A 133 -8.01 5.15 -0.71
N ALA A 134 -8.68 5.93 0.13
CA ALA A 134 -8.22 6.17 1.50
C ALA A 134 -8.11 4.86 2.31
N LEU A 135 -9.03 3.91 2.12
CA LEU A 135 -8.94 2.59 2.75
C LEU A 135 -7.70 1.80 2.30
N ILE A 136 -7.36 1.84 1.02
CA ILE A 136 -6.12 1.21 0.50
C ILE A 136 -4.88 1.88 1.10
N TYR A 137 -4.87 3.20 1.25
CA TYR A 137 -3.81 3.91 1.98
C TYR A 137 -3.72 3.45 3.44
N ALA A 138 -4.84 3.31 4.15
CA ALA A 138 -4.83 2.83 5.53
C ALA A 138 -4.23 1.41 5.65
N ALA A 139 -4.59 0.49 4.74
CA ALA A 139 -4.00 -0.84 4.69
C ALA A 139 -2.50 -0.82 4.38
N ARG A 140 -2.08 0.02 3.40
CA ARG A 140 -0.67 0.13 2.96
C ARG A 140 0.25 0.68 4.04
N PHE A 141 -0.25 1.58 4.88
CA PHE A 141 0.51 2.23 5.96
C PHE A 141 0.18 1.71 7.36
N TRP A 142 -0.55 0.58 7.44
CA TRP A 142 -0.88 -0.14 8.68
C TRP A 142 -1.62 0.74 9.70
N ALA A 143 -2.53 1.58 9.20
CA ALA A 143 -3.31 2.51 10.00
C ALA A 143 -4.59 1.83 10.53
N THR A 144 -4.44 1.06 11.61
CA THR A 144 -5.51 0.20 12.16
C THR A 144 -6.78 0.95 12.49
N ASP A 145 -6.69 2.11 13.15
CA ASP A 145 -7.90 2.85 13.55
C ASP A 145 -8.60 3.45 12.33
N ALA A 146 -7.84 3.92 11.34
CA ALA A 146 -8.35 4.42 10.07
C ALA A 146 -9.14 3.36 9.30
N LEU A 147 -8.69 2.09 9.29
CA LEU A 147 -9.41 1.00 8.64
C LEU A 147 -10.85 0.87 9.15
N SER A 148 -11.06 1.03 10.45
CA SER A 148 -12.37 0.88 11.07
C SER A 148 -13.38 1.95 10.61
N LEU A 149 -12.90 3.16 10.34
CA LEU A 149 -13.72 4.30 9.90
C LEU A 149 -13.93 4.32 8.38
N LEU A 150 -13.03 3.71 7.62
CA LEU A 150 -13.04 3.74 6.16
C LEU A 150 -13.72 2.51 5.53
N ARG A 151 -14.34 1.63 6.32
CA ARG A 151 -15.02 0.41 5.83
C ARG A 151 -16.10 0.68 4.78
N THR A 152 -16.64 1.89 4.71
CA THR A 152 -17.58 2.28 3.64
C THR A 152 -16.94 2.25 2.26
N GLU A 153 -15.60 2.33 2.16
CA GLU A 153 -14.84 2.19 0.91
C GLU A 153 -14.46 0.73 0.59
N ALA A 154 -14.92 -0.24 1.39
CA ALA A 154 -14.61 -1.64 1.16
C ALA A 154 -15.04 -2.09 -0.25
N ARG A 155 -14.24 -2.96 -0.86
CA ARG A 155 -14.39 -3.48 -2.23
C ARG A 155 -14.13 -2.47 -3.35
N LEU A 156 -13.84 -1.21 -3.05
CA LEU A 156 -13.27 -0.32 -4.06
C LEU A 156 -11.87 -0.81 -4.42
N GLN A 157 -11.57 -0.82 -5.71
CA GLN A 157 -10.35 -1.38 -6.27
C GLN A 157 -9.50 -0.30 -6.94
N ASN A 158 -8.18 -0.39 -6.78
CA ASN A 158 -7.26 0.43 -7.54
C ASN A 158 -7.18 0.00 -9.01
N LYS A 159 -6.32 0.67 -9.80
CA LYS A 159 -6.19 0.36 -11.24
C LYS A 159 -5.63 -1.03 -11.53
N ARG A 160 -4.99 -1.68 -10.54
CA ARG A 160 -4.57 -3.08 -10.63
C ARG A 160 -5.69 -4.06 -10.25
N GLY A 161 -6.83 -3.56 -9.79
CA GLY A 161 -7.91 -4.37 -9.24
C GLY A 161 -7.71 -4.74 -7.77
N GLU A 162 -6.72 -4.19 -7.08
CA GLU A 162 -6.43 -4.56 -5.70
C GLU A 162 -7.39 -3.87 -4.73
N THR A 163 -7.89 -4.63 -3.76
CA THR A 163 -8.60 -4.08 -2.59
C THR A 163 -7.64 -3.84 -1.43
N ALA A 164 -8.12 -3.21 -0.36
CA ALA A 164 -7.32 -2.95 0.84
C ALA A 164 -6.86 -4.25 1.54
N LEU A 165 -7.71 -5.29 1.55
CA LEU A 165 -7.40 -6.62 2.09
C LEU A 165 -6.23 -7.26 1.34
N MET A 166 -6.19 -7.14 0.01
CA MET A 166 -5.06 -7.67 -0.79
C MET A 166 -3.75 -6.99 -0.43
N VAL A 167 -3.77 -5.67 -0.21
CA VAL A 167 -2.60 -4.89 0.20
C VAL A 167 -2.15 -5.24 1.63
N ALA A 168 -3.09 -5.42 2.56
CA ALA A 168 -2.81 -5.86 3.93
C ALA A 168 -2.22 -7.27 3.95
N ALA A 169 -2.81 -8.20 3.19
CA ALA A 169 -2.37 -9.58 3.07
C ALA A 169 -0.94 -9.69 2.50
N ALA A 170 -0.63 -8.95 1.43
CA ALA A 170 0.70 -8.89 0.85
C ALA A 170 1.75 -8.26 1.77
N SER A 171 1.32 -7.46 2.76
CA SER A 171 2.21 -6.87 3.76
C SER A 171 2.30 -7.69 5.05
N ASN A 172 1.58 -8.83 5.12
CA ASN A 172 1.39 -9.62 6.35
C ASN A 172 0.87 -8.79 7.55
N TYR A 173 0.06 -7.77 7.27
CA TYR A 173 -0.52 -6.88 8.27
C TYR A 173 -1.80 -7.51 8.83
N MET A 174 -1.67 -8.25 9.94
CA MET A 174 -2.73 -9.12 10.46
C MET A 174 -3.95 -8.36 10.96
N GLU A 175 -3.77 -7.24 11.65
CA GLU A 175 -4.89 -6.42 12.11
C GLU A 175 -5.68 -5.87 10.92
N GLY A 176 -5.01 -5.58 9.80
CA GLY A 176 -5.66 -5.19 8.55
C GLY A 176 -6.42 -6.34 7.88
N VAL A 177 -5.83 -7.54 7.87
CA VAL A 177 -6.51 -8.75 7.38
C VAL A 177 -7.76 -9.02 8.21
N GLU A 178 -7.65 -9.03 9.54
CA GLU A 178 -8.77 -9.22 10.46
C GLU A 178 -9.87 -8.19 10.27
N ALA A 179 -9.51 -6.90 10.18
CA ALA A 179 -10.47 -5.81 10.05
C ALA A 179 -11.24 -5.84 8.71
N LEU A 180 -10.65 -6.39 7.65
CA LEU A 180 -11.20 -6.34 6.28
C LEU A 180 -11.75 -7.67 5.79
N LEU A 181 -11.43 -8.79 6.44
CA LEU A 181 -11.77 -10.14 5.99
C LEU A 181 -13.26 -10.29 5.66
N LEU A 182 -14.13 -9.85 6.58
CA LEU A 182 -15.59 -9.98 6.42
C LEU A 182 -16.17 -9.10 5.30
N TYR A 183 -15.45 -8.08 4.86
CA TYR A 183 -15.94 -7.09 3.90
C TYR A 183 -15.42 -7.37 2.48
N GLU A 184 -14.17 -7.81 2.35
CA GLU A 184 -13.47 -7.87 1.06
C GLU A 184 -13.01 -9.27 0.64
N ALA A 185 -13.14 -10.30 1.50
CA ALA A 185 -12.72 -11.65 1.13
C ALA A 185 -13.37 -12.10 -0.19
N ARG A 186 -12.60 -12.88 -0.96
CA ARG A 186 -12.97 -13.43 -2.27
C ARG A 186 -13.11 -12.38 -3.38
N ALA A 187 -12.80 -11.10 -3.11
CA ALA A 187 -12.59 -10.14 -4.18
C ALA A 187 -11.41 -10.57 -5.05
N GLN A 188 -11.45 -10.22 -6.33
CA GLN A 188 -10.41 -10.57 -7.30
C GLN A 188 -9.95 -9.35 -8.07
N THR A 189 -8.64 -9.27 -8.31
CA THR A 189 -8.08 -8.27 -9.21
C THR A 189 -8.54 -8.49 -10.66
N VAL A 190 -8.18 -7.56 -11.56
CA VAL A 190 -8.41 -7.74 -13.00
C VAL A 190 -7.76 -9.03 -13.52
N GLY A 191 -6.66 -9.47 -12.92
CA GLY A 191 -5.97 -10.73 -13.23
C GLY A 191 -6.52 -11.96 -12.50
N GLY A 192 -7.58 -11.83 -11.72
CA GLY A 192 -8.17 -12.90 -10.91
C GLY A 192 -7.47 -13.16 -9.57
N TRP A 193 -6.54 -12.29 -9.14
CA TRP A 193 -5.78 -12.52 -7.90
C TRP A 193 -6.62 -12.24 -6.66
N THR A 194 -6.56 -13.14 -5.69
CA THR A 194 -7.19 -12.96 -4.37
C THR A 194 -6.17 -12.50 -3.33
N ALA A 195 -6.62 -12.13 -2.13
CA ALA A 195 -5.73 -11.75 -1.04
C ALA A 195 -4.83 -12.92 -0.59
N LEU A 196 -5.36 -14.15 -0.58
CA LEU A 196 -4.60 -15.37 -0.29
C LEU A 196 -3.46 -15.58 -1.29
N MET A 197 -3.70 -15.39 -2.58
CA MET A 197 -2.66 -15.50 -3.60
C MET A 197 -1.58 -14.42 -3.44
N CYS A 198 -1.98 -13.18 -3.14
CA CYS A 198 -1.05 -12.09 -2.85
C CYS A 198 -0.17 -12.41 -1.64
N ALA A 199 -0.75 -12.92 -0.55
CA ALA A 199 0.00 -13.34 0.64
C ALA A 199 0.93 -14.53 0.37
N ALA A 200 0.46 -15.51 -0.40
CA ALA A 200 1.19 -16.72 -0.72
C ALA A 200 2.47 -16.45 -1.54
N VAL A 201 2.43 -15.51 -2.49
CA VAL A 201 3.59 -15.15 -3.34
C VAL A 201 4.72 -14.48 -2.56
N VAL A 202 4.39 -13.70 -1.53
CA VAL A 202 5.38 -13.00 -0.69
C VAL A 202 5.78 -13.79 0.55
N GLY A 203 5.15 -14.94 0.83
CA GLY A 203 5.41 -15.75 2.01
C GLY A 203 4.81 -15.19 3.31
N ALA A 204 3.75 -14.38 3.22
CA ALA A 204 3.04 -13.78 4.36
C ALA A 204 2.23 -14.86 5.12
N THR A 205 2.94 -15.67 5.90
CA THR A 205 2.44 -16.94 6.43
C THR A 205 1.25 -16.76 7.39
N ALA A 206 1.26 -15.71 8.21
CA ALA A 206 0.15 -15.46 9.12
C ALA A 206 -1.13 -15.08 8.35
N ALA A 207 -1.00 -14.22 7.32
CA ALA A 207 -2.12 -13.87 6.44
C ALA A 207 -2.61 -15.11 5.67
N VAL A 208 -1.71 -15.97 5.18
CA VAL A 208 -2.09 -17.24 4.53
C VAL A 208 -2.90 -18.13 5.46
N CYS A 209 -2.44 -18.36 6.70
CA CYS A 209 -3.16 -19.17 7.69
C CYS A 209 -4.59 -18.67 7.97
N GLN A 210 -4.82 -17.36 7.90
CA GLN A 210 -6.15 -16.80 8.10
C GLN A 210 -7.01 -16.87 6.84
N LEU A 211 -6.47 -16.41 5.71
CA LEU A 211 -7.19 -16.28 4.45
C LEU A 211 -7.54 -17.64 3.82
N VAL A 212 -6.77 -18.69 4.11
CA VAL A 212 -7.02 -20.04 3.58
C VAL A 212 -8.40 -20.57 4.00
N THR A 213 -8.94 -20.10 5.13
CA THR A 213 -10.26 -20.50 5.62
C THR A 213 -11.42 -20.02 4.74
N VAL A 214 -11.21 -19.01 3.89
CA VAL A 214 -12.26 -18.36 3.09
C VAL A 214 -11.97 -18.31 1.58
N GLU A 215 -10.69 -18.37 1.19
CA GLU A 215 -10.25 -18.19 -0.20
C GLU A 215 -9.58 -19.41 -0.83
N ALA A 216 -9.36 -20.50 -0.07
CA ALA A 216 -8.77 -21.72 -0.63
C ALA A 216 -9.56 -22.24 -1.85
N GLY A 217 -8.84 -22.66 -2.88
CA GLY A 217 -9.39 -23.21 -4.12
C GLY A 217 -9.84 -22.16 -5.13
N LEU A 218 -9.82 -20.86 -4.80
CA LEU A 218 -10.00 -19.80 -5.78
C LEU A 218 -8.83 -19.77 -6.78
N ARG A 219 -9.10 -19.31 -8.00
CA ARG A 219 -8.15 -19.36 -9.11
C ARG A 219 -8.03 -18.01 -9.81
N ASN A 220 -6.81 -17.64 -10.18
CA ASN A 220 -6.56 -16.48 -11.02
C ASN A 220 -6.90 -16.77 -12.50
N ASN A 221 -6.77 -15.78 -13.37
CA ASN A 221 -7.12 -15.94 -14.79
C ASN A 221 -6.20 -16.92 -15.55
N ARG A 222 -5.09 -17.37 -14.94
CA ARG A 222 -4.24 -18.45 -15.46
C ARG A 222 -4.69 -19.83 -14.96
N GLY A 223 -5.78 -19.90 -14.20
CA GLY A 223 -6.27 -21.11 -13.55
C GLY A 223 -5.49 -21.50 -12.29
N ARG A 224 -4.55 -20.68 -11.83
CA ARG A 224 -3.64 -21.03 -10.73
C ARG A 224 -4.25 -20.68 -9.37
N THR A 225 -4.09 -21.59 -8.41
CA THR A 225 -4.43 -21.39 -6.99
C THR A 225 -3.29 -20.71 -6.23
N ALA A 226 -3.51 -20.39 -4.96
CA ALA A 226 -2.48 -19.82 -4.10
C ALA A 226 -1.28 -20.77 -3.91
N LEU A 227 -1.53 -22.09 -3.84
CA LEU A 227 -0.49 -23.12 -3.76
C LEU A 227 0.42 -23.11 -4.97
N ILE A 228 -0.15 -23.04 -6.19
CA ILE A 228 0.64 -23.01 -7.42
C ILE A 228 1.53 -21.76 -7.44
N GLU A 229 1.00 -20.60 -7.05
CA GLU A 229 1.78 -19.36 -6.99
C GLU A 229 2.83 -19.38 -5.86
N ALA A 230 2.53 -19.96 -4.69
CA ALA A 230 3.49 -20.16 -3.60
C ALA A 230 4.67 -21.02 -4.04
N VAL A 231 4.40 -22.15 -4.71
CA VAL A 231 5.44 -23.01 -5.28
C VAL A 231 6.23 -22.29 -6.34
N PHE A 232 5.56 -21.57 -7.25
CA PHE A 232 6.23 -20.79 -8.30
C PHE A 232 7.20 -19.76 -7.71
N CYS A 233 6.91 -19.20 -6.54
CA CYS A 233 7.76 -18.24 -5.85
C CYS A 233 8.71 -18.86 -4.80
N GLY A 234 8.68 -20.18 -4.61
CA GLY A 234 9.52 -20.88 -3.62
C GLY A 234 9.16 -20.61 -2.16
N GLN A 235 7.92 -20.19 -1.88
CA GLN A 235 7.47 -19.79 -0.55
C GLN A 235 7.05 -20.99 0.31
N MET A 236 8.04 -21.73 0.81
CA MET A 236 7.84 -23.03 1.48
C MET A 236 6.87 -22.98 2.67
N ALA A 237 6.87 -21.91 3.47
CA ALA A 237 5.94 -21.79 4.59
C ALA A 237 4.48 -21.73 4.12
N SER A 238 4.21 -21.05 3.00
CA SER A 238 2.88 -21.04 2.38
C SER A 238 2.56 -22.39 1.74
N VAL A 239 3.52 -23.06 1.10
CA VAL A 239 3.34 -24.42 0.56
C VAL A 239 2.92 -25.40 1.64
N HIS A 240 3.54 -25.37 2.82
CA HIS A 240 3.17 -26.24 3.95
C HIS A 240 1.71 -26.06 4.38
N VAL A 241 1.21 -24.83 4.41
CA VAL A 241 -0.18 -24.53 4.82
C VAL A 241 -1.17 -24.89 3.70
N LEU A 242 -0.82 -24.61 2.45
CA LEU A 242 -1.74 -24.70 1.31
C LEU A 242 -1.82 -26.11 0.69
N ALA A 243 -0.73 -26.89 0.72
CA ALA A 243 -0.68 -28.23 0.13
C ALA A 243 -1.84 -29.16 0.55
N PRO A 244 -2.19 -29.32 1.85
CA PRO A 244 -3.29 -30.20 2.24
C PRO A 244 -4.67 -29.72 1.73
N LEU A 245 -4.81 -28.46 1.35
CA LEU A 245 -6.09 -27.83 1.03
C LEU A 245 -6.29 -27.59 -0.47
N GLU A 246 -5.22 -27.40 -1.23
CA GLU A 246 -5.28 -27.05 -2.65
C GLU A 246 -4.57 -28.05 -3.59
N HIS A 247 -4.09 -29.19 -3.08
CA HIS A 247 -3.45 -30.21 -3.92
C HIS A 247 -4.38 -30.71 -5.03
N GLY A 248 -3.79 -31.11 -6.15
CA GLY A 248 -4.50 -31.62 -7.32
C GLY A 248 -5.16 -30.53 -8.17
N ALA A 249 -5.13 -29.26 -7.72
CA ALA A 249 -5.50 -28.15 -8.57
C ALA A 249 -4.51 -28.00 -9.72
N VAL A 250 -5.03 -27.73 -10.92
CA VAL A 250 -4.25 -27.52 -12.13
C VAL A 250 -4.54 -26.16 -12.75
N ASP A 251 -3.52 -25.55 -13.36
CA ASP A 251 -3.66 -24.31 -14.11
C ASP A 251 -4.40 -24.50 -15.45
N ALA A 252 -4.55 -23.43 -16.23
CA ALA A 252 -5.21 -23.49 -17.54
C ALA A 252 -4.47 -24.37 -18.59
N ALA A 253 -3.20 -24.69 -18.34
CA ALA A 253 -2.41 -25.62 -19.16
C ALA A 253 -2.44 -27.07 -18.59
N GLY A 254 -3.22 -27.30 -17.52
CA GLY A 254 -3.32 -28.60 -16.85
C GLY A 254 -2.12 -28.94 -15.95
N ARG A 255 -1.32 -27.96 -15.54
CA ARG A 255 -0.16 -28.19 -14.65
C ARG A 255 -0.52 -28.00 -13.18
N CYS A 256 -0.18 -28.98 -12.35
CA CYS A 256 -0.32 -28.90 -10.88
C CYS A 256 0.90 -28.25 -10.21
N ALA A 257 0.81 -28.03 -8.89
CA ALA A 257 1.87 -27.41 -8.11
C ALA A 257 3.18 -28.22 -8.15
N LEU A 258 3.11 -29.55 -8.10
CA LEU A 258 4.26 -30.45 -8.17
C LEU A 258 5.04 -30.33 -9.49
N MET A 259 4.35 -30.16 -10.63
CA MET A 259 5.00 -29.92 -11.92
C MET A 259 5.79 -28.60 -11.94
N TYR A 260 5.25 -27.56 -11.29
CA TYR A 260 5.98 -26.30 -11.10
C TYR A 260 7.18 -26.48 -10.17
N ALA A 261 7.05 -27.24 -9.08
CA ALA A 261 8.15 -27.54 -8.17
C ALA A 261 9.29 -28.25 -8.90
N ALA A 262 8.97 -29.24 -9.74
CA ALA A 262 9.93 -29.97 -10.58
C ALA A 262 10.63 -29.05 -11.58
N SER A 263 9.87 -28.23 -12.33
CA SER A 263 10.43 -27.29 -13.31
C SER A 263 11.38 -26.24 -12.75
N ARG A 264 11.31 -26.01 -11.44
CA ARG A 264 12.12 -25.01 -10.74
C ARG A 264 13.16 -25.63 -9.82
N GLY A 265 13.27 -26.96 -9.78
CA GLY A 265 14.19 -27.67 -8.88
C GLY A 265 13.91 -27.40 -7.41
N HIS A 266 12.65 -27.15 -7.02
CA HIS A 266 12.28 -26.86 -5.63
C HIS A 266 12.10 -28.17 -4.83
N THR A 267 13.22 -28.86 -4.56
CA THR A 267 13.26 -30.16 -3.86
C THR A 267 12.42 -30.21 -2.58
N PRO A 268 12.42 -29.19 -1.69
CA PRO A 268 11.56 -29.21 -0.51
C PRO A 268 10.06 -29.23 -0.86
N ALA A 269 9.63 -28.51 -1.90
CA ALA A 269 8.24 -28.52 -2.36
C ALA A 269 7.88 -29.87 -3.00
N ILE A 270 8.80 -30.46 -3.78
CA ILE A 270 8.62 -31.81 -4.36
C ILE A 270 8.38 -32.83 -3.25
N ARG A 271 9.15 -32.79 -2.16
CA ARG A 271 8.99 -33.73 -1.03
C ARG A 271 7.62 -33.62 -0.34
N ILE A 272 7.05 -32.42 -0.27
CA ILE A 272 5.72 -32.20 0.31
C ILE A 272 4.62 -32.62 -0.65
N LEU A 273 4.76 -32.30 -1.94
CA LEU A 273 3.70 -32.44 -2.94
C LEU A 273 3.68 -33.80 -3.63
N CYS A 274 4.81 -34.50 -3.73
CA CYS A 274 4.89 -35.81 -4.39
C CYS A 274 3.89 -36.83 -3.81
N PRO A 275 3.73 -36.97 -2.48
CA PRO A 275 2.71 -37.86 -1.92
C PRO A 275 1.26 -37.44 -2.20
N LEU A 276 1.02 -36.20 -2.60
CA LEU A 276 -0.32 -35.62 -2.80
C LEU A 276 -0.70 -35.51 -4.28
N GLU A 277 0.27 -35.29 -5.16
CA GLU A 277 0.07 -34.96 -6.57
C GLU A 277 0.90 -35.83 -7.52
N GLY A 278 1.61 -36.85 -7.02
CA GLY A 278 2.52 -37.68 -7.81
C GLY A 278 1.86 -38.41 -8.99
N ASP A 279 0.55 -38.67 -8.89
CA ASP A 279 -0.25 -39.34 -9.92
C ASP A 279 -0.95 -38.36 -10.88
N VAL A 280 -0.76 -37.04 -10.70
CA VAL A 280 -1.38 -36.03 -11.57
C VAL A 280 -0.64 -35.97 -12.90
N LEU A 281 -1.39 -36.14 -13.99
CA LEU A 281 -0.91 -36.03 -15.36
C LEU A 281 -1.43 -34.76 -16.02
N ASP A 282 -0.61 -34.15 -16.84
CA ASP A 282 -1.03 -33.04 -17.69
C ASP A 282 -1.84 -33.55 -18.91
N PRO A 283 -2.41 -32.66 -19.75
CA PRO A 283 -3.19 -33.07 -20.92
C PRO A 283 -2.39 -33.88 -21.97
N SER A 284 -1.06 -33.85 -21.91
CA SER A 284 -0.17 -34.65 -22.77
C SER A 284 0.16 -36.01 -22.15
N GLY A 285 -0.34 -36.31 -20.95
CA GLY A 285 -0.04 -37.52 -20.21
C GLY A 285 1.31 -37.49 -19.47
N CYS A 286 1.95 -36.32 -19.38
CA CYS A 286 3.22 -36.16 -18.68
C CYS A 286 3.01 -35.96 -17.18
N ASP A 287 3.84 -36.63 -16.37
CA ASP A 287 3.92 -36.43 -14.92
C ASP A 287 4.93 -35.33 -14.56
N TYR A 288 5.10 -35.04 -13.27
CA TYR A 288 6.05 -34.04 -12.78
C TYR A 288 7.52 -34.33 -13.13
N ARG A 289 7.90 -35.60 -13.36
CA ARG A 289 9.29 -35.98 -13.70
C ARG A 289 9.69 -35.48 -15.08
N SER A 290 8.70 -35.28 -15.95
CA SER A 290 8.89 -34.71 -17.29
C SER A 290 9.29 -33.23 -17.27
N TYR A 291 9.16 -32.57 -16.12
CA TYR A 291 9.39 -31.13 -15.97
C TYR A 291 10.73 -30.77 -15.31
N GLY A 292 11.45 -31.70 -14.68
CA GLY A 292 12.71 -31.43 -13.98
C GLY A 292 13.88 -32.28 -14.48
N GLU A 293 15.12 -31.82 -14.29
CA GLU A 293 16.30 -32.66 -14.52
C GLU A 293 16.37 -33.77 -13.46
N THR A 294 16.73 -34.97 -13.88
CA THR A 294 16.60 -36.25 -13.14
C THR A 294 17.27 -36.29 -11.76
N ASP A 295 18.20 -35.38 -11.46
CA ASP A 295 19.00 -35.40 -10.23
C ASP A 295 18.31 -34.74 -9.02
N CYS A 296 17.22 -34.00 -9.22
CA CYS A 296 16.47 -33.35 -8.13
C CYS A 296 15.36 -34.24 -7.51
N LEU A 297 15.25 -35.50 -7.95
CA LEU A 297 14.09 -36.39 -7.75
C LEU A 297 14.37 -37.64 -6.90
N LEU A 298 15.58 -37.76 -6.35
CA LEU A 298 16.02 -38.82 -5.42
C LEU A 298 16.05 -38.29 -3.98
#